data_AF-A0A7S4HL13-F1
#
_entry.id   AF-A0A7S4HL13-F1
#
_cell.length_a   1.000
_cell.length_b   1.000
_cell.length_c   1.000
_cell.angle_alpha   90.00
_cell.angle_beta   90.00
_cell.angle_gamma   90.00
#
_symmetry.space_group_name_H-M   'P 1'
#
loop_
_entity.id
_entity.type
_entity.pdbx_description
1 polymer ?
#
loop_
_entity_poly.entity_id
_entity_poly.type
_entity_poly.pdbx_seq_one_letter_code
_entity_poly.pdbx_strand_id
1 'polypeptide(L)'
;NEASRKESSNFKTTILEHRAQWNNLMHRMSLNNSKIAAPAKFHNFAYDPRKEASKQRKPILELVDAGIDGNLPFPPLLRPEREVDIIIACNASKSPNIDRSRSLRAAAKWAEERGMKFPPIDFDNSYSKICTVYRDENDPSCPIVIYLPLKTNPG
;
A
#
# COMPACT_ATOMS: atom_id res chain seq x y z
N ASN A 1 -8.79 30.55 -14.55
CA ASN A 1 -9.07 30.12 -13.17
C ASN A 1 -7.84 29.52 -12.53
N GLU A 2 -7.28 30.18 -11.51
CA GLU A 2 -6.08 29.74 -10.78
C GLU A 2 -6.22 28.38 -10.08
N ALA A 3 -7.45 27.97 -9.76
CA ALA A 3 -7.75 26.68 -9.14
C ALA A 3 -7.34 25.47 -10.02
N SER A 4 -7.64 25.50 -11.33
CA SER A 4 -7.30 24.39 -12.23
C SER A 4 -5.80 24.27 -12.54
N ARG A 5 -5.07 25.40 -12.48
CA ARG A 5 -3.61 25.43 -12.57
C ARG A 5 -2.94 24.86 -11.32
N LYS A 6 -3.48 25.13 -10.13
CA LYS A 6 -2.98 24.57 -8.85
C LYS A 6 -3.22 23.05 -8.75
N GLU A 7 -4.38 22.54 -9.16
CA GLU A 7 -4.65 21.08 -9.21
C GLU A 7 -3.73 20.36 -10.20
N SER A 8 -3.56 20.91 -11.40
CA SER A 8 -2.67 20.34 -12.42
C SER A 8 -1.20 20.34 -11.99
N SER A 9 -0.80 21.34 -11.20
CA SER A 9 0.53 21.45 -10.59
C SER A 9 0.72 20.39 -9.52
N ASN A 10 -0.20 20.27 -8.55
CA ASN A 10 -0.13 19.27 -7.50
C ASN A 10 -0.11 17.85 -8.07
N PHE A 11 -0.96 17.55 -9.06
CA PHE A 11 -0.99 16.24 -9.70
C PHE A 11 0.34 15.88 -10.40
N LYS A 12 0.98 16.85 -11.08
CA LYS A 12 2.29 16.66 -11.70
C LYS A 12 3.38 16.43 -10.65
N THR A 13 3.35 17.18 -9.56
CA THR A 13 4.29 17.02 -8.44
C THR A 13 4.14 15.64 -7.79
N THR A 14 2.91 15.20 -7.52
CA THR A 14 2.64 13.86 -6.98
C THR A 14 3.14 12.74 -7.90
N ILE A 15 2.97 12.87 -9.22
CA ILE A 15 3.50 11.88 -10.19
C ILE A 15 5.03 11.86 -10.20
N LEU A 16 5.67 13.03 -10.12
CA LEU A 16 7.13 13.15 -10.10
C LEU A 16 7.72 12.60 -8.81
N GLU A 17 7.10 12.86 -7.67
CA GLU A 17 7.46 12.29 -6.37
C GLU A 17 7.30 10.78 -6.37
N HIS A 18 6.18 10.27 -6.90
CA HIS A 18 5.97 8.83 -7.04
C HIS A 18 7.07 8.21 -7.91
N ARG A 19 7.42 8.83 -9.06
CA ARG A 19 8.55 8.38 -9.91
C ARG A 19 9.90 8.39 -9.19
N ALA A 20 10.18 9.41 -8.39
CA ALA A 20 11.42 9.51 -7.63
C ALA A 20 11.49 8.44 -6.53
N GLN A 21 10.36 8.19 -5.84
CA GLN A 21 10.24 7.10 -4.85
C GLN A 21 10.43 5.73 -5.52
N TRP A 22 9.85 5.51 -6.70
CA TRP A 22 10.04 4.29 -7.49
C TRP A 22 11.49 4.10 -7.94
N ASN A 23 12.16 5.15 -8.43
CA ASN A 23 13.56 5.08 -8.83
C ASN A 23 14.47 4.77 -7.64
N ASN A 24 14.23 5.40 -6.49
CA ASN A 24 14.97 5.12 -5.26
C ASN A 24 14.72 3.71 -4.73
N LEU A 25 13.47 3.23 -4.81
CA LEU A 25 13.11 1.86 -4.47
C LEU A 25 13.82 0.87 -5.39
N MET A 26 13.75 1.04 -6.71
CA MET A 26 14.43 0.18 -7.69
C MET A 26 15.96 0.22 -7.51
N HIS A 27 16.55 1.38 -7.21
CA HIS A 27 17.97 1.51 -6.94
C HIS A 27 18.38 0.78 -5.65
N ARG A 28 17.65 0.98 -4.55
CA ARG A 28 17.88 0.27 -3.27
C ARG A 28 17.69 -1.25 -3.41
N MET A 29 16.76 -1.69 -4.26
CA MET A 29 16.55 -3.11 -4.53
C MET A 29 17.61 -3.69 -5.48
N SER A 30 18.15 -2.89 -6.40
CA SER A 30 19.28 -3.28 -7.27
C SER A 30 20.59 -3.46 -6.49
N LEU A 31 20.81 -2.69 -5.43
CA LEU A 31 22.03 -2.77 -4.61
C LEU A 31 22.07 -4.00 -3.68
N ASN A 32 20.91 -4.62 -3.39
CA ASN A 32 20.81 -5.72 -2.43
C ASN A 32 20.93 -7.14 -3.03
N ASN A 33 21.29 -7.28 -4.31
CA ASN A 33 21.38 -8.58 -5.00
C ASN A 33 20.11 -9.46 -4.91
N SER A 34 18.98 -8.89 -4.47
CA SER A 34 17.67 -9.51 -4.51
C SER A 34 17.29 -9.66 -5.97
N LYS A 35 17.24 -10.90 -6.47
CA LYS A 35 16.79 -11.26 -7.81
C LYS A 35 15.35 -10.76 -8.01
N ILE A 36 15.18 -9.53 -8.44
CA ILE A 36 13.89 -9.04 -8.92
C ILE A 36 13.60 -9.84 -10.18
N ALA A 37 12.50 -10.59 -10.19
CA ALA A 37 11.93 -11.03 -11.45
C ALA A 37 11.54 -9.75 -12.22
N ALA A 38 12.14 -9.51 -13.39
CA ALA A 38 11.82 -8.37 -14.23
C ALA A 38 10.29 -8.21 -14.33
N PRO A 39 9.76 -6.96 -14.36
CA PRO A 39 8.31 -6.75 -14.37
C PRO A 39 7.66 -7.53 -15.51
N ALA A 40 6.57 -8.21 -15.19
CA ALA A 40 5.82 -8.96 -16.19
C ALA A 40 5.14 -7.97 -17.14
N LYS A 41 5.31 -8.19 -18.44
CA LYS A 41 4.83 -7.29 -19.50
C LYS A 41 3.61 -7.89 -20.17
N PHE A 42 2.50 -7.16 -20.16
CA PHE A 42 1.24 -7.57 -20.77
C PHE A 42 0.74 -6.50 -21.74
N HIS A 43 0.10 -6.93 -22.83
CA HIS A 43 -0.64 -6.01 -23.69
C HIS A 43 -1.79 -5.38 -22.91
N ASN A 44 -1.88 -4.06 -22.93
CA ASN A 44 -2.94 -3.33 -22.25
C ASN A 44 -4.26 -3.49 -23.00
N PHE A 45 -5.17 -4.31 -22.46
CA PHE A 45 -6.50 -4.53 -23.04
C PHE A 45 -7.35 -3.24 -23.09
N ALA A 46 -7.05 -2.26 -22.24
CA ALA A 46 -7.70 -0.96 -22.21
C ALA A 46 -6.91 0.11 -22.99
N TYR A 47 -6.01 -0.29 -23.91
CA TYR A 47 -5.24 0.65 -24.70
C TYR A 47 -6.15 1.52 -25.58
N ASP A 48 -6.12 2.82 -25.37
CA ASP A 48 -6.79 3.80 -26.23
C ASP A 48 -5.81 4.93 -26.56
N PRO A 49 -5.39 5.07 -27.84
CA PRO A 49 -4.47 6.12 -28.25
C PRO A 49 -5.05 7.54 -28.13
N ARG A 50 -6.34 7.70 -27.85
CA ARG A 50 -6.99 9.01 -27.70
C ARG A 50 -7.02 9.49 -26.25
N LYS A 51 -6.72 8.61 -25.28
CA LYS A 51 -6.83 8.89 -23.83
C LYS A 51 -5.50 9.41 -23.26
N GLU A 52 -5.16 10.64 -23.61
CA GLU A 52 -3.95 11.33 -23.12
C GLU A 52 -3.91 11.40 -21.58
N ALA A 53 -2.70 11.28 -21.00
CA ALA A 53 -2.40 11.29 -19.56
C ALA A 53 -2.94 10.12 -18.67
N SER A 54 -3.58 9.11 -19.26
CA SER A 54 -4.09 7.95 -18.51
C SER A 54 -3.22 6.69 -18.69
N LYS A 55 -3.36 5.71 -17.79
CA LYS A 55 -2.73 4.38 -17.97
C LYS A 55 -3.18 3.68 -19.27
N GLN A 56 -4.32 4.10 -19.83
CA GLN A 56 -4.87 3.60 -21.10
C GLN A 56 -4.05 4.04 -22.32
N ARG A 57 -3.18 5.05 -22.20
CA ARG A 57 -2.25 5.43 -23.29
C ARG A 57 -1.03 4.52 -23.38
N LYS A 58 -0.81 3.65 -22.39
CA LYS A 58 0.33 2.71 -22.40
C LYS A 58 -0.07 1.43 -23.15
N PRO A 59 0.62 1.06 -24.25
CA PRO A 59 0.30 -0.18 -24.97
C PRO A 59 0.69 -1.44 -24.18
N ILE A 60 1.64 -1.30 -23.26
CA ILE A 60 2.14 -2.37 -22.41
C ILE A 60 1.96 -1.97 -20.94
N LEU A 61 1.39 -2.88 -20.15
CA LEU A 61 1.35 -2.81 -18.69
C LEU A 61 2.54 -3.58 -18.13
N GLU A 62 3.21 -2.97 -17.15
CA GLU A 62 4.28 -3.59 -16.37
C GLU A 62 3.72 -3.89 -14.98
N LEU A 63 3.70 -5.17 -14.61
CA LEU A 63 3.19 -5.66 -13.35
C LEU A 63 4.33 -6.22 -12.51
N VAL A 64 4.30 -5.91 -11.21
CA VAL A 64 5.26 -6.40 -10.22
C VAL A 64 4.51 -6.96 -9.02
N ASP A 65 5.18 -7.77 -8.22
CA ASP A 65 4.63 -8.30 -6.98
C ASP A 65 4.33 -7.15 -5.99
N ALA A 66 3.12 -7.15 -5.43
CA ALA A 66 2.69 -6.13 -4.47
C ALA A 66 3.45 -6.20 -3.14
N GLY A 67 4.03 -7.35 -2.79
CA GLY A 67 4.87 -7.55 -1.62
C GLY A 67 6.15 -6.69 -1.62
N ILE A 68 6.50 -6.08 -2.75
CA ILE A 68 7.54 -5.06 -2.84
C ILE A 68 7.15 -3.81 -2.03
N ASP A 69 5.89 -3.37 -2.16
CA ASP A 69 5.35 -2.20 -1.46
C ASP A 69 4.81 -2.58 -0.07
N GLY A 70 4.16 -3.75 0.05
CA GLY A 70 3.69 -4.27 1.33
C GLY A 70 2.96 -5.60 1.20
N ASN A 71 3.12 -6.47 2.21
CA ASN A 71 2.57 -7.82 2.18
C ASN A 71 1.12 -7.93 2.68
N LEU A 72 0.50 -6.81 3.10
CA LEU A 72 -0.90 -6.78 3.53
C LEU A 72 -1.73 -5.99 2.51
N PRO A 73 -2.71 -6.62 1.83
CA PRO A 73 -3.46 -6.00 0.74
C PRO A 73 -4.58 -5.09 1.25
N PHE A 74 -4.25 -4.07 2.05
CA PHE A 74 -5.19 -3.04 2.48
C PHE A 74 -5.74 -2.14 1.37
N PRO A 75 -4.96 -1.73 0.35
CA PRO A 75 -5.45 -0.83 -0.70
C PRO A 75 -6.80 -1.19 -1.34
N PRO A 76 -7.10 -2.44 -1.73
CA PRO A 76 -8.40 -2.80 -2.27
C PRO A 76 -9.54 -2.80 -1.24
N LEU A 77 -9.23 -2.95 0.05
CA LEU A 77 -10.22 -3.05 1.14
C LEU A 77 -10.64 -1.68 1.68
N LEU A 78 -9.70 -0.73 1.75
CA LEU A 78 -9.93 0.61 2.29
C LEU A 78 -10.63 1.57 1.32
N ARG A 79 -11.04 1.07 0.14
CA ARG A 79 -11.80 1.86 -0.82
C ARG A 79 -13.19 2.15 -0.28
N PRO A 80 -13.66 3.41 -0.25
CA PRO A 80 -14.96 3.77 0.30
C PRO A 80 -16.12 2.98 -0.32
N GLU A 81 -16.04 2.65 -1.62
CA GLU A 81 -17.11 1.89 -2.31
C GLU A 81 -17.27 0.44 -1.82
N ARG A 82 -16.34 -0.05 -0.98
CA ARG A 82 -16.41 -1.40 -0.41
C ARG A 82 -17.14 -1.45 0.93
N GLU A 83 -17.29 -0.30 1.60
CA GLU A 83 -18.00 -0.17 2.89
C GLU A 83 -17.60 -1.26 3.90
N VAL A 84 -16.29 -1.49 4.05
CA VAL A 84 -15.78 -2.56 4.93
C VAL A 84 -15.79 -2.09 6.38
N ASP A 85 -16.52 -2.80 7.24
CA ASP A 85 -16.56 -2.51 8.68
C ASP A 85 -15.41 -3.18 9.46
N ILE A 86 -15.04 -4.41 9.10
CA ILE A 86 -14.05 -5.23 9.81
C ILE A 86 -13.06 -5.86 8.83
N ILE A 87 -11.78 -5.71 9.13
CA ILE A 87 -10.66 -6.32 8.39
C ILE A 87 -9.94 -7.29 9.31
N ILE A 88 -9.89 -8.57 8.95
CA ILE A 88 -9.06 -9.58 9.61
C ILE A 88 -7.74 -9.69 8.83
N ALA A 89 -6.67 -9.14 9.39
CA ALA A 89 -5.36 -9.04 8.77
C ALA A 89 -4.40 -10.12 9.29
N CYS A 90 -4.30 -11.23 8.55
CA CYS A 90 -3.34 -12.30 8.81
C CYS A 90 -1.99 -12.00 8.16
N ASN A 91 -0.97 -11.68 8.96
CA ASN A 91 0.35 -11.35 8.45
C ASN A 91 1.28 -12.56 8.48
N ALA A 92 1.49 -13.18 7.31
CA ALA A 92 2.43 -14.28 7.11
C ALA A 92 3.84 -13.84 6.66
N SER A 93 4.17 -12.55 6.79
CA SER A 93 5.47 -12.03 6.38
C SER A 93 6.60 -12.65 7.19
N LYS A 94 7.61 -13.20 6.50
CA LYS A 94 8.90 -13.52 7.11
C LYS A 94 9.68 -12.21 7.30
N SER A 95 9.46 -11.54 8.42
CA SER A 95 10.27 -10.39 8.77
C SER A 95 11.68 -10.87 9.16
N PRO A 96 12.77 -10.29 8.60
CA PRO A 96 14.03 -10.27 9.33
C PRO A 96 13.75 -9.67 10.71
N ASN A 97 14.50 -10.01 11.75
CA ASN A 97 14.27 -9.57 13.13
C ASN A 97 14.19 -8.04 13.36
N ILE A 98 14.32 -7.23 12.30
CA ILE A 98 14.51 -5.78 12.30
C ILE A 98 13.19 -4.99 12.20
N ASP A 99 12.16 -5.45 11.47
CA ASP A 99 10.91 -4.68 11.36
C ASP A 99 9.65 -5.54 11.16
N ARG A 100 9.14 -6.07 12.29
CA ARG A 100 7.94 -6.91 12.32
C ARG A 100 6.64 -6.15 11.99
N SER A 101 6.68 -4.82 12.04
CA SER A 101 5.54 -3.93 11.81
C SER A 101 5.54 -3.30 10.42
N ARG A 102 6.52 -3.63 9.55
CA ARG A 102 6.68 -3.04 8.22
C ARG A 102 5.38 -3.00 7.42
N SER A 103 4.68 -4.12 7.34
CA SER A 103 3.45 -4.24 6.54
C SER A 103 2.31 -3.38 7.09
N LEU A 104 2.18 -3.27 8.41
CA LEU A 104 1.20 -2.39 9.06
C LEU A 104 1.57 -0.91 8.86
N ARG A 105 2.85 -0.55 8.99
CA ARG A 105 3.33 0.82 8.74
C ARG A 105 3.09 1.24 7.29
N ALA A 106 3.37 0.34 6.33
CA ALA A 106 3.09 0.58 4.92
C ALA A 106 1.60 0.79 4.65
N ALA A 107 0.73 -0.01 5.28
CA ALA A 107 -0.72 0.14 5.16
C ALA A 107 -1.23 1.48 5.73
N ALA A 108 -0.81 1.82 6.96
CA ALA A 108 -1.18 3.07 7.60
C ALA A 108 -0.71 4.29 6.79
N LYS A 109 0.54 4.28 6.32
CA LYS A 109 1.09 5.33 5.47
C LYS A 109 0.32 5.46 4.15
N TRP A 110 0.02 4.34 3.51
CA TRP A 110 -0.74 4.33 2.26
C TRP A 110 -2.13 4.95 2.43
N ALA A 111 -2.79 4.65 3.56
CA ALA A 111 -4.10 5.18 3.91
C ALA A 111 -4.04 6.68 4.17
N GLU A 112 -3.08 7.14 4.98
CA GLU A 112 -2.83 8.55 5.28
C GLU A 112 -2.58 9.37 4.00
N GLU A 113 -1.67 8.92 3.14
CA GLU A 113 -1.34 9.58 1.86
C GLU A 113 -2.56 9.76 0.91
N ARG A 114 -3.62 8.98 1.12
CA ARG A 114 -4.82 8.96 0.27
C ARG A 114 -6.07 9.44 0.99
N GLY A 115 -5.95 9.91 2.23
CA GLY A 115 -7.09 10.34 3.05
C GLY A 115 -8.08 9.20 3.34
N MET A 116 -7.61 7.95 3.37
CA MET A 116 -8.42 6.79 3.71
C MET A 116 -8.49 6.63 5.23
N LYS A 117 -9.64 6.19 5.75
CA LYS A 117 -9.81 5.90 7.17
C LYS A 117 -9.01 4.65 7.55
N PHE A 118 -8.23 4.75 8.62
CA PHE A 118 -7.45 3.65 9.16
C PHE A 118 -7.31 3.82 10.67
N PRO A 119 -7.50 2.75 11.47
CA PRO A 119 -7.48 2.89 12.91
C PRO A 119 -6.06 3.20 13.40
N PRO A 120 -5.92 3.87 14.56
CA PRO A 120 -4.61 4.08 15.18
C PRO A 120 -3.96 2.73 15.52
N ILE A 121 -2.70 2.57 15.12
CA ILE A 121 -1.93 1.33 15.31
C ILE A 121 -0.82 1.55 16.34
N ASP A 122 -0.75 0.66 17.33
CA ASP A 122 0.42 0.50 18.18
C ASP A 122 1.47 -0.36 17.45
N PHE A 123 2.36 0.31 16.71
CA PHE A 123 3.37 -0.38 15.92
C PHE A 123 4.45 -1.05 16.77
N ASP A 124 4.70 -0.58 17.99
CA ASP A 124 5.78 -1.08 18.83
C ASP A 124 5.36 -2.40 19.50
N ASN A 125 4.08 -2.51 19.84
CA ASN A 125 3.52 -3.72 20.44
C ASN A 125 2.73 -4.61 19.48
N SER A 126 2.71 -4.32 18.18
CA SER A 126 1.89 -5.05 17.19
C SER A 126 2.16 -6.56 17.15
N TYR A 127 3.38 -7.00 17.51
CA TYR A 127 3.81 -8.40 17.52
C TYR A 127 3.86 -9.03 18.93
N SER A 128 3.53 -8.25 19.96
CA SER A 128 3.56 -8.71 21.35
C SER A 128 2.46 -9.74 21.63
N LYS A 129 1.29 -9.59 21.02
CA LYS A 129 0.11 -10.45 21.17
C LYS A 129 -0.08 -11.37 19.95
N ILE A 130 -0.78 -12.48 20.13
CA ILE A 130 -1.19 -13.39 19.03
C ILE A 130 -2.34 -12.81 18.20
N CYS A 131 -3.08 -11.87 18.78
CA CYS A 131 -4.19 -11.17 18.16
C CYS A 131 -4.29 -9.78 18.81
N THR A 132 -4.44 -8.74 17.99
CA THR A 132 -4.66 -7.36 18.45
C THR A 132 -5.83 -6.77 17.69
N VAL A 133 -6.72 -6.06 18.39
CA VAL A 133 -7.83 -5.34 17.77
C VAL A 133 -7.49 -3.85 17.80
N TYR A 134 -7.49 -3.22 16.63
CA TYR A 134 -7.33 -1.78 16.46
C TYR A 134 -8.67 -1.18 16.04
N ARG A 135 -9.07 -0.11 16.74
CA ARG A 135 -10.32 0.60 16.57
C ARG A 135 -10.05 2.08 16.77
N ASP A 136 -10.70 2.92 15.96
CA ASP A 136 -10.81 4.34 16.27
C ASP A 136 -12.04 4.55 17.17
N GLU A 137 -11.81 5.04 18.39
CA GLU A 137 -12.88 5.32 19.35
C GLU A 137 -13.65 6.60 18.99
N ASN A 138 -13.07 7.47 18.17
CA ASN A 138 -13.65 8.76 17.80
C ASN A 138 -14.43 8.71 16.47
N ASP A 139 -14.12 7.75 15.59
CA ASP A 139 -14.78 7.58 14.31
C ASP A 139 -15.29 6.14 14.11
N PRO A 140 -16.58 5.87 14.41
CA PRO A 140 -17.20 4.55 14.24
C PRO A 140 -17.25 4.05 12.79
N SER A 141 -17.06 4.93 11.80
CA SER A 141 -17.05 4.54 10.38
C SER A 141 -15.64 4.20 9.87
N CYS A 142 -14.62 4.32 10.73
CA CYS A 142 -13.30 3.78 10.47
C CYS A 142 -13.31 2.26 10.63
N PRO A 143 -12.75 1.48 9.68
CA PRO A 143 -12.76 0.03 9.76
C PRO A 143 -11.99 -0.47 10.98
N ILE A 144 -12.54 -1.48 11.66
CA ILE A 144 -11.85 -2.20 12.73
C ILE A 144 -10.83 -3.15 12.10
N VAL A 145 -9.59 -3.15 12.60
CA VAL A 145 -8.54 -4.07 12.14
C VAL A 145 -8.23 -5.08 13.22
N ILE A 146 -8.56 -6.34 12.96
CA ILE A 146 -8.15 -7.49 13.79
C ILE A 146 -6.86 -8.03 13.17
N TYR A 147 -5.73 -7.83 13.86
CA TYR A 147 -4.41 -8.18 13.36
C TYR A 147 -3.88 -9.46 14.00
N LEU A 148 -3.47 -10.41 13.16
CA LEU A 148 -2.85 -11.67 13.55
C LEU A 148 -1.42 -11.74 12.99
N PRO A 149 -0.38 -11.51 13.82
CA PRO A 149 1.00 -11.72 13.40
C PRO A 149 1.33 -13.21 13.28
N LEU A 150 2.33 -13.55 12.46
CA LEU A 150 2.88 -14.91 12.39
C LEU A 150 3.63 -15.27 13.69
N LYS A 151 2.90 -15.76 14.68
CA LYS A 151 3.43 -16.12 15.99
C LYS A 151 2.99 -17.53 16.37
N THR A 152 3.87 -18.26 17.04
CA THR A 152 3.51 -19.55 17.65
C THR A 152 2.51 -19.32 18.78
N ASN A 153 1.51 -20.20 18.88
CA ASN A 153 0.58 -20.14 19.99
C ASN A 153 1.33 -20.39 21.31
N PRO A 154 1.09 -19.63 22.39
CA PRO A 154 1.52 -20.07 23.71
C PRO A 154 0.83 -21.40 23.99
N GLY A 155 1.63 -22.46 24.17
CA GLY A 155 1.17 -23.76 24.61
C GLY A 155 0.82 -23.78 26.10
#